data_AF-A0A3M6T8Z4-F1
#
_entry.id   AF-A0A3M6T8Z4-F1
#
_cell.length_a   1.000
_cell.length_b   1.000
_cell.length_c   1.000
_cell.angle_alpha   90.00
_cell.angle_beta   90.00
_cell.angle_gamma   90.00
#
_symmetry.space_group_name_H-M   'P 1'
#
loop_
_entity.id
_entity.type
_entity.pdbx_description
1 polymer ?
#
loop_
_entity_poly.entity_id
_entity_poly.type
_entity_poly.pdbx_seq_one_letter_code
_entity_poly.pdbx_strand_id
1 'polypeptide(L)'
;MSSAAKRASERPREERPLRAALSRLDEETLKKMEWSNRCSCLEEEIVYVRFVSGGAPKTCYVELAEVESAKAPGILKAIKSDMDKIHPQWMQKIISTGTDGASVMMGRIGGVVSLIKQDAPQVIGIHSGPKA
;
A
#
# COMPACT_ATOMS: atom_id res chain seq x y z
N MET A 1 -1.02 15.83 38.48
CA MET A 1 -1.46 14.42 38.29
C MET A 1 -2.66 14.49 37.34
N SER A 2 -2.43 14.30 36.03
CA SER A 2 -2.69 13.06 35.27
C SER A 2 -4.20 12.73 35.21
N SER A 3 -4.87 12.53 34.07
CA SER A 3 -4.40 11.93 32.83
C SER A 3 -5.38 12.20 31.67
N ALA A 4 -4.78 12.36 30.48
CA ALA A 4 -5.26 11.94 29.17
C ALA A 4 -6.62 12.44 28.65
N ALA A 5 -6.57 13.61 28.03
CA ALA A 5 -7.42 13.97 26.91
C ALA A 5 -7.44 12.85 25.86
N LYS A 6 -8.65 12.42 25.48
CA LYS A 6 -8.95 11.63 24.29
C LYS A 6 -8.22 12.22 23.07
N ARG A 7 -7.10 11.64 22.65
CA ARG A 7 -6.60 11.81 21.28
C ARG A 7 -7.50 10.98 20.38
N ALA A 8 -8.54 11.62 19.85
CA ALA A 8 -9.15 11.17 18.62
C ALA A 8 -8.04 11.09 17.56
N SER A 9 -7.84 9.90 17.01
CA SER A 9 -7.01 9.68 15.83
C SER A 9 -7.55 10.57 14.72
N GLU A 10 -6.85 11.67 14.45
CA GLU A 10 -7.18 12.57 13.36
C GLU A 10 -6.95 11.81 12.05
N ARG A 11 -8.05 11.42 11.40
CA ARG A 11 -8.03 10.97 10.00
C ARG A 11 -7.33 12.04 9.16
N PRO A 12 -6.31 11.70 8.34
CA PRO A 12 -5.61 12.69 7.54
C PRO A 12 -6.58 13.44 6.63
N ARG A 13 -6.68 14.77 6.82
CA ARG A 13 -7.46 15.68 6.00
C ARG A 13 -6.79 15.85 4.64
N GLU A 14 -7.04 14.94 3.70
CA GLU A 14 -7.14 15.27 2.28
C GLU A 14 -7.81 14.13 1.48
N GLU A 15 -9.12 13.92 1.71
CA GLU A 15 -9.95 13.07 0.84
C GLU A 15 -10.25 13.82 -0.47
N ARG A 16 -9.24 13.98 -1.35
CA ARG A 16 -9.55 14.14 -2.77
C ARG A 16 -9.97 12.76 -3.28
N PRO A 17 -11.13 12.61 -3.96
CA PRO A 17 -11.56 11.30 -4.43
C PRO A 17 -10.47 10.74 -5.36
N LEU A 18 -9.81 9.67 -4.91
CA LEU A 18 -8.71 8.96 -5.59
C LEU A 18 -8.94 8.82 -7.08
N ARG A 19 -10.16 8.45 -7.47
CA ARG A 19 -10.55 8.32 -8.88
C ARG A 19 -10.33 9.58 -9.69
N ALA A 20 -10.62 10.76 -9.14
CA ALA A 20 -10.41 12.03 -9.83
C ALA A 20 -8.95 12.47 -9.84
N ALA A 21 -8.15 12.05 -8.86
CA ALA A 21 -6.71 12.31 -8.83
C ALA A 21 -5.97 11.39 -9.81
N LEU A 22 -6.31 10.09 -9.80
CA LEU A 22 -5.74 9.03 -10.63
C LEU A 22 -6.18 9.12 -12.10
N SER A 23 -7.43 9.53 -12.38
CA SER A 23 -7.91 9.74 -13.76
C SER A 23 -7.24 10.91 -14.48
N ARG A 24 -6.56 11.79 -13.73
CA ARG A 24 -5.80 12.93 -14.26
C ARG A 24 -4.30 12.63 -14.38
N LEU A 25 -3.86 11.44 -13.99
CA LEU A 25 -2.45 11.06 -14.10
C LEU A 25 -2.21 10.53 -15.51
N ASP A 26 -1.22 11.10 -16.17
CA ASP A 26 -0.71 10.57 -17.43
C ASP A 26 -0.07 9.18 -17.23
N GLU A 27 0.10 8.43 -18.33
CA GLU A 27 0.71 7.10 -18.28
C GLU A 27 2.12 7.12 -17.67
N GLU A 28 2.85 8.23 -17.80
CA GLU A 28 4.21 8.39 -17.30
C GLU A 28 4.25 8.47 -15.77
N THR A 29 3.28 9.15 -15.17
CA THR A 29 3.09 9.26 -13.73
C THR A 29 2.78 7.91 -13.09
N LEU A 30 1.99 7.08 -13.78
CA LEU A 30 1.69 5.73 -13.32
C LEU A 30 2.93 4.82 -13.33
N LYS A 31 3.96 5.09 -14.15
CA LYS A 31 5.20 4.29 -14.20
C LYS A 31 6.07 4.39 -12.94
N LYS A 32 5.77 5.30 -12.01
CA LYS A 32 6.54 5.51 -10.76
C LYS A 32 5.65 5.33 -9.54
N MET A 33 4.94 4.20 -9.47
CA MET A 33 4.02 3.90 -8.38
C MET A 33 4.72 3.09 -7.29
N GLU A 34 4.83 3.65 -6.09
CA GLU A 34 5.24 2.97 -4.87
C GLU A 34 4.00 2.74 -4.01
N TRP A 35 3.94 1.63 -3.28
CA TRP A 35 2.83 1.36 -2.37
C TRP A 35 3.32 1.20 -0.94
N SER A 36 2.51 1.55 0.06
CA SER A 36 2.83 1.28 1.46
C SER A 36 1.62 0.83 2.26
N ASN A 37 1.88 -0.07 3.22
CA ASN A 37 0.86 -0.63 4.09
C ASN A 37 1.29 -0.67 5.56
N ARG A 38 0.29 -0.65 6.44
CA ARG A 38 0.47 -0.76 7.88
C ARG A 38 -0.57 -1.70 8.44
N CYS A 39 -0.09 -2.79 9.03
CA CYS A 39 -0.90 -3.69 9.81
C CYS A 39 -1.24 -3.03 11.16
N SER A 40 -2.51 -2.68 11.38
CA SER A 40 -3.05 -2.48 12.72
C SER A 40 -3.78 -3.74 13.12
N CYS A 41 -3.52 -4.26 14.32
CA CYS A 41 -4.10 -5.48 14.84
C CYS A 41 -5.62 -5.57 14.55
N LEU A 42 -6.06 -6.70 13.99
CA LEU A 42 -7.42 -7.08 13.53
C LEU A 42 -7.70 -6.79 12.05
N GLU A 43 -7.63 -7.86 11.24
CA GLU A 43 -8.33 -8.08 9.94
C GLU A 43 -8.48 -6.93 8.93
N GLU A 44 -7.66 -5.89 9.04
CA GLU A 44 -7.72 -4.70 8.19
C GLU A 44 -6.30 -4.27 7.80
N GLU A 45 -6.15 -3.79 6.57
CA GLU A 45 -4.88 -3.33 6.03
C GLU A 45 -5.04 -1.97 5.36
N ILE A 46 -4.26 -0.97 5.79
CA ILE A 46 -4.33 0.35 5.15
C ILE A 46 -3.49 0.33 3.87
N VAL A 47 -4.09 0.74 2.75
CA VAL A 47 -3.43 0.81 1.44
C VAL A 47 -3.12 2.27 1.11
N TYR A 48 -1.84 2.59 0.90
CA TYR A 48 -1.40 3.88 0.37
C TYR A 48 -0.70 3.71 -0.96
N VAL A 49 -0.99 4.61 -1.89
CA VAL A 49 -0.28 4.71 -3.16
C VAL A 49 0.52 5.99 -3.19
N ARG A 50 1.77 5.90 -3.62
CA ARG A 50 2.64 7.03 -3.90
C ARG A 50 3.03 7.02 -5.37
N PHE A 51 3.00 8.18 -6.01
CA PHE A 51 3.43 8.35 -7.41
C PHE A 51 4.06 9.72 -7.63
N VAL A 52 4.75 9.90 -8.77
CA VAL A 52 5.36 11.18 -9.13
C VAL A 52 4.51 11.88 -10.18
N SER A 53 3.95 13.05 -9.85
CA SER A 53 3.10 13.84 -10.75
C SER A 53 3.60 15.27 -10.78
N GLY A 54 3.93 15.79 -11.97
CA GLY A 54 4.49 17.14 -12.14
C GLY A 54 5.84 17.30 -11.43
N GLY A 55 6.68 16.26 -11.45
CA GLY A 55 8.01 16.26 -10.81
C GLY A 55 8.02 16.12 -9.29
N ALA A 56 6.86 16.06 -8.63
CA ALA A 56 6.75 15.93 -7.18
C ALA A 56 6.12 14.59 -6.76
N PRO A 57 6.62 13.95 -5.68
CA PRO A 57 5.97 12.77 -5.12
C PRO A 57 4.65 13.16 -4.44
N LYS A 58 3.61 12.40 -4.71
CA LYS A 58 2.29 12.51 -4.09
C LYS A 58 1.93 11.18 -3.46
N THR A 59 1.38 11.20 -2.26
CA THR A 59 0.89 10.02 -1.56
C THR A 59 -0.61 10.17 -1.35
N CYS A 60 -1.36 9.15 -1.72
CA CYS A 60 -2.81 9.08 -1.58
C CYS A 60 -3.17 7.87 -0.73
N TYR A 61 -4.02 8.09 0.27
CA TYR A 61 -4.74 7.00 0.93
C TYR A 61 -5.69 6.37 -0.09
N VAL A 62 -5.66 5.04 -0.22
CA VAL A 62 -6.56 4.28 -1.09
C VAL A 62 -7.79 3.83 -0.32
N GLU A 63 -7.59 2.93 0.63
CA GLU A 63 -8.66 2.25 1.35
C GLU A 63 -8.09 1.63 2.63
N LEU A 64 -8.99 1.33 3.57
CA LEU A 64 -8.75 0.45 4.70
C LEU A 64 -9.36 -0.88 4.27
N ALA A 65 -8.51 -1.77 3.78
CA ALA A 65 -8.90 -3.01 3.14
C ALA A 65 -9.28 -4.04 4.20
N GLU A 66 -10.51 -4.55 4.17
CA GLU A 66 -10.88 -5.72 4.96
C GLU A 66 -10.15 -6.95 4.42
N VAL A 67 -9.55 -7.72 5.33
CA VAL A 67 -8.73 -8.88 4.99
C VAL A 67 -9.37 -10.14 5.54
N GLU A 68 -9.84 -11.01 4.62
CA GLU A 68 -10.43 -12.32 4.94
C GLU A 68 -9.47 -13.23 5.76
N SER A 69 -8.16 -13.02 5.63
CA SER A 69 -7.15 -13.74 6.41
C SER A 69 -5.89 -12.91 6.57
N ALA A 70 -5.40 -12.78 7.81
CA ALA A 70 -4.12 -12.14 8.13
C ALA A 70 -2.86 -12.90 7.62
N LYS A 71 -3.03 -13.83 6.68
CA LYS A 71 -1.93 -14.53 5.97
C LYS A 71 -1.66 -13.84 4.64
N ALA A 72 -0.44 -13.99 4.14
CA ALA A 72 0.01 -13.30 2.93
C ALA A 72 -0.91 -13.45 1.70
N PRO A 73 -1.50 -14.63 1.38
CA PRO A 73 -2.43 -14.73 0.25
C PRO A 73 -3.72 -13.93 0.45
N GLY A 74 -4.24 -13.87 1.69
CA GLY A 74 -5.43 -13.10 2.03
C GLY A 74 -5.17 -11.59 1.93
N ILE A 75 -4.05 -11.14 2.49
CA ILE A 75 -3.61 -9.74 2.39
C ILE A 75 -3.40 -9.34 0.92
N LEU A 76 -2.71 -10.18 0.13
CA LEU A 76 -2.50 -9.90 -1.30
C LEU A 76 -3.81 -9.84 -2.09
N LYS A 77 -4.78 -10.70 -1.78
CA LYS A 77 -6.10 -10.69 -2.41
C LYS A 77 -6.83 -9.36 -2.14
N ALA A 78 -6.80 -8.87 -0.90
CA ALA A 78 -7.39 -7.59 -0.54
C ALA A 78 -6.73 -6.43 -1.30
N ILE A 79 -5.39 -6.38 -1.31
CA ILE A 79 -4.62 -5.36 -2.05
C ILE A 79 -4.95 -5.38 -3.54
N LYS A 80 -4.98 -6.57 -4.17
CA LYS A 80 -5.35 -6.72 -5.58
C LYS A 80 -6.74 -6.15 -5.85
N SER A 81 -7.72 -6.47 -5.01
CA SER A 81 -9.08 -5.97 -5.16
C SER A 81 -9.16 -4.44 -5.14
N ASP A 82 -8.48 -3.78 -4.19
CA ASP A 82 -8.53 -2.32 -4.07
C ASP A 82 -7.79 -1.62 -5.21
N MET A 83 -6.64 -2.17 -5.59
CA MET A 83 -5.82 -1.61 -6.66
C MET A 83 -6.44 -1.82 -8.04
N ASP A 84 -7.19 -2.91 -8.26
CA ASP A 84 -7.94 -3.11 -9.49
C ASP A 84 -9.07 -2.08 -9.67
N LYS A 85 -9.66 -1.58 -8.57
CA LYS A 85 -10.63 -0.45 -8.61
C LYS A 85 -9.98 0.86 -9.06
N ILE A 86 -8.66 1.01 -8.86
CA ILE A 86 -7.85 2.16 -9.25
C ILE A 86 -7.39 2.04 -10.69
N HIS A 87 -6.70 0.95 -11.03
CA HIS A 87 -6.11 0.76 -12.34
C HIS A 87 -5.91 -0.75 -12.63
N PRO A 88 -6.61 -1.36 -13.61
CA PRO A 88 -6.63 -2.81 -13.79
C PRO A 88 -5.27 -3.43 -14.19
N GLN A 89 -4.32 -2.63 -14.67
CA GLN A 89 -2.94 -3.09 -14.99
C GLN A 89 -1.89 -2.52 -14.03
N TRP A 90 -2.27 -2.16 -12.80
CA TRP A 90 -1.37 -1.56 -11.81
C TRP A 90 -0.13 -2.42 -11.53
N MET A 91 -0.28 -3.75 -11.57
CA MET A 91 0.82 -4.71 -11.32
C MET A 91 1.99 -4.57 -12.31
N GLN A 92 1.73 -4.07 -13.52
CA GLN A 92 2.76 -3.83 -14.53
C GLN A 92 3.48 -2.48 -14.32
N LYS A 93 2.90 -1.61 -13.50
CA LYS A 93 3.34 -0.21 -13.32
C LYS A 93 3.99 0.05 -11.96
N ILE A 94 3.78 -0.85 -11.00
CA ILE A 94 4.40 -0.77 -9.67
C ILE A 94 5.91 -1.00 -9.73
N ILE A 95 6.65 -0.17 -9.00
CA ILE A 95 8.12 -0.22 -8.90
C ILE A 95 8.60 -0.67 -7.52
N SER A 96 7.83 -0.39 -6.46
CA SER A 96 8.20 -0.74 -5.09
C SER A 96 6.99 -0.95 -4.18
N THR A 97 7.22 -1.70 -3.11
CA THR A 97 6.27 -1.97 -2.02
C THR A 97 6.96 -1.65 -0.70
N GLY A 98 6.25 -0.97 0.20
CA GLY A 98 6.75 -0.42 1.45
C GLY A 98 5.94 -0.96 2.62
N THR A 99 6.41 -2.02 3.26
CA THR A 99 5.64 -2.73 4.28
C THR A 99 6.25 -2.57 5.68
N ASP A 100 5.53 -2.99 6.71
CA ASP A 100 6.19 -3.30 7.97
C ASP A 100 7.11 -4.52 7.79
N GLY A 101 8.11 -4.67 8.68
CA GLY A 101 9.08 -5.76 8.60
C GLY A 101 8.53 -7.13 8.98
N ALA A 102 7.21 -7.32 9.11
CA ALA A 102 6.64 -8.57 9.56
C ALA A 102 6.93 -9.70 8.55
N SER A 103 7.11 -10.92 9.07
CA SER A 103 7.38 -12.11 8.25
C SER A 103 6.27 -12.39 7.22
N VAL A 104 5.02 -12.08 7.56
CA VAL A 104 3.88 -12.22 6.64
C VAL A 104 4.00 -11.27 5.44
N MET A 105 4.63 -10.12 5.59
CA MET A 105 4.85 -9.16 4.52
C MET A 105 6.14 -9.44 3.75
N MET A 106 7.26 -9.62 4.48
CA MET A 106 8.62 -9.64 3.93
C MET A 106 9.23 -11.04 3.77
N GLY A 107 8.53 -12.10 4.19
CA GLY A 107 9.03 -13.47 4.16
C GLY A 107 9.48 -13.91 2.76
N ARG A 108 10.67 -14.52 2.67
CA ARG A 108 11.37 -14.83 1.41
C ARG A 108 10.58 -15.68 0.40
N ILE A 109 9.77 -16.61 0.89
CA ILE A 109 9.05 -17.57 0.02
C ILE A 109 7.56 -17.22 -0.03
N GLY A 110 6.95 -16.98 1.12
CA GLY A 110 5.50 -16.82 1.26
C GLY A 110 5.05 -15.49 1.83
N GLY A 111 5.92 -14.47 1.88
CA GLY A 111 5.52 -13.13 2.27
C GLY A 111 4.79 -12.41 1.12
N VAL A 112 3.93 -11.44 1.45
CA VAL A 112 3.17 -10.64 0.46
C VAL A 112 4.08 -10.07 -0.62
N VAL A 113 5.22 -9.48 -0.26
CA VAL A 113 6.18 -8.91 -1.21
C VAL A 113 6.77 -9.98 -2.13
N SER A 114 7.06 -11.16 -1.59
CA SER A 114 7.58 -12.29 -2.38
C SER A 114 6.54 -12.82 -3.36
N LEU A 115 5.26 -12.82 -2.98
CA LEU A 115 4.15 -13.17 -3.87
C LEU A 115 3.95 -12.12 -4.97
N ILE A 116 4.01 -10.82 -4.63
CA ILE A 116 3.95 -9.74 -5.64
C ILE A 116 5.09 -9.89 -6.65
N LYS A 117 6.30 -10.24 -6.20
CA LYS A 117 7.45 -10.45 -7.08
C LYS A 117 7.32 -11.64 -8.02
N GLN A 118 6.45 -12.61 -7.74
CA GLN A 118 6.16 -13.69 -8.69
C GLN A 118 5.43 -13.16 -9.94
N ASP A 119 4.53 -12.19 -9.75
CA ASP A 119 3.77 -11.55 -10.82
C ASP A 119 4.51 -10.32 -11.41
N ALA A 120 5.32 -9.63 -10.61
CA ALA A 120 6.06 -8.41 -10.97
C ALA A 120 7.51 -8.47 -10.46
N PRO A 121 8.42 -9.20 -11.13
CA PRO A 121 9.79 -9.41 -10.68
C PRO A 121 10.62 -8.14 -10.49
N GLN A 122 10.26 -7.05 -11.17
CA GLN A 122 10.91 -5.75 -11.07
C GLN A 122 10.67 -5.02 -9.73
N VAL A 123 9.67 -5.45 -8.94
CA VAL A 123 9.26 -4.76 -7.72
C VAL A 123 10.32 -4.85 -6.63
N ILE A 124 10.67 -3.72 -6.04
CA ILE A 124 11.55 -3.66 -4.87
C ILE A 124 10.72 -3.70 -3.59
N GLY A 125 11.05 -4.62 -2.70
CA GLY A 125 10.47 -4.69 -1.35
C GLY A 125 11.28 -3.84 -0.39
N ILE A 126 10.64 -2.87 0.24
CA ILE A 126 11.21 -1.95 1.21
C ILE A 126 10.47 -2.17 2.53
N HIS A 127 11.21 -2.27 3.64
CA HIS A 127 10.60 -2.37 4.96
C HIS A 127 11.11 -1.27 5.89
N SER A 128 10.28 -0.90 6.83
CA SER A 128 10.61 0.07 7.88
C SER A 128 11.33 -0.65 9.03
N GLY A 129 12.66 -0.64 9.05
CA GLY A 129 13.46 -1.17 10.18
C GLY A 129 14.83 -1.73 9.77
N PRO A 130 15.79 -1.91 10.70
CA PRO A 130 17.04 -2.59 10.42
C PRO A 130 16.78 -4.06 10.03
N LYS A 131 17.65 -4.63 9.18
CA LYS A 131 17.62 -6.06 8.87
C LYS A 131 17.86 -6.85 10.17
N ALA A 132 16.95 -7.78 10.48
CA ALA A 132 17.16 -8.76 11.54
C ALA A 132 18.32 -9.70 11.19
#